data_AF-A0A391NVT7-F1
#
_entry.id   AF-A0A391NVT7-F1
#
_cell.length_a   1.000
_cell.length_b   1.000
_cell.length_c   1.000
_cell.angle_alpha   90.00
_cell.angle_beta   90.00
_cell.angle_gamma   90.00
#
_symmetry.space_group_name_H-M   'P 1'
#
loop_
_entity.id
_entity.type
_entity.pdbx_description
1 polymer ?
#
loop_
_entity_poly.entity_id
_entity_poly.type
_entity_poly.pdbx_seq_one_letter_code
_entity_poly.pdbx_strand_id
1 'polypeptide(L)'
;MVYPDGNPSAEVDIGPYICLFRRERPSAASPLVAKVYMYDRVSGEAALSVPLPFSDIVTSASMLNPTTMLVVQGQRVLVVALDPALFQRFSDAD
;
A
#
# COMPACT_ATOMS: atom_id res chain seq x y z
N MET A 1 8.15 16.44 5.11
CA MET A 1 7.02 15.65 4.58
C MET A 1 5.94 15.64 5.64
N VAL A 2 4.78 16.25 5.36
CA VAL A 2 3.62 16.18 6.25
C VAL A 2 2.79 15.00 5.75
N TYR A 3 2.89 13.86 6.44
CA TYR A 3 2.00 12.74 6.17
C TYR A 3 0.60 13.10 6.70
N PRO A 4 -0.47 12.99 5.90
CA PRO A 4 -1.81 13.09 6.45
C PRO A 4 -2.00 11.95 7.47
N ASP A 5 -2.49 12.34 8.64
CA ASP A 5 -2.74 11.57 9.88
C ASP A 5 -2.47 10.05 9.84
N GLY A 6 -1.44 9.62 10.59
CA GLY A 6 -1.09 8.22 10.82
C GLY A 6 0.24 7.78 10.19
N ASN A 7 1.20 7.40 11.02
CA ASN A 7 2.45 6.79 10.54
C ASN A 7 2.14 5.45 9.83
N PRO A 8 2.74 5.19 8.66
CA PRO A 8 2.62 3.88 8.04
C PRO A 8 3.20 2.81 8.96
N SER A 9 2.52 1.66 9.02
CA SER A 9 2.99 0.49 9.78
C SER A 9 4.17 -0.22 9.10
N ALA A 10 4.26 -0.10 7.78
CA ALA A 10 5.37 -0.52 6.95
C ALA A 10 5.37 0.30 5.66
N GLU A 11 6.52 0.40 5.02
CA GLU A 11 6.70 1.01 3.70
C GLU A 11 7.60 0.14 2.83
N VAL A 12 7.30 0.09 1.52
CA VAL A 12 8.09 -0.65 0.54
C VAL A 12 8.39 0.26 -0.62
N ASP A 13 9.67 0.46 -0.89
CA ASP A 13 10.16 1.16 -2.06
C ASP A 13 10.10 0.23 -3.29
N ILE A 14 9.43 0.68 -4.34
CA ILE A 14 9.29 -0.07 -5.60
C ILE A 14 9.78 0.74 -6.80
N GLY A 15 10.68 1.70 -6.55
CA GLY A 15 11.26 2.59 -7.55
C GLY A 15 10.58 3.97 -7.56
N PRO A 16 9.77 4.30 -8.58
CA PRO A 16 9.05 5.58 -8.63
C PRO A 16 7.94 5.69 -7.57
N TYR A 17 7.48 4.56 -7.02
CA TYR A 17 6.44 4.54 -5.99
C TYR A 17 6.94 4.00 -4.64
N ILE A 18 6.21 4.38 -3.59
CA ILE A 18 6.28 3.77 -2.27
C ILE A 18 4.92 3.14 -1.96
N CYS A 19 4.90 1.87 -1.62
CA CYS A 19 3.72 1.26 -1.04
C CYS A 19 3.67 1.55 0.46
N LEU A 20 2.61 2.23 0.91
CA LEU A 20 2.38 2.60 2.29
C LEU A 20 1.28 1.73 2.89
N PHE A 21 1.60 1.04 3.98
CA PHE A 21 0.65 0.18 4.69
C PHE A 21 0.06 0.89 5.88
N ARG A 22 -1.25 1.11 5.85
CA ARG A 22 -1.95 1.84 6.91
C ARG A 22 -3.14 1.06 7.43
N ARG A 23 -3.47 1.29 8.70
CA ARG A 23 -4.69 0.79 9.30
C ARG A 23 -5.59 1.97 9.58
N GLU A 24 -6.78 1.93 9.02
CA GLU A 24 -7.73 3.03 9.11
C GLU A 24 -9.05 2.50 9.63
N ARG A 25 -9.76 3.37 10.36
CA ARG A 25 -11.12 3.09 10.77
C ARG A 25 -12.07 3.85 9.83
N PRO A 26 -12.87 3.17 8.98
CA PRO A 26 -13.75 3.84 8.03
C PRO A 26 -14.78 4.76 8.70
N SER A 27 -15.20 4.42 9.92
CA SER A 27 -16.09 5.19 10.78
C SER A 27 -15.83 4.81 12.24
N ALA A 28 -16.20 5.65 13.20
CA ALA A 28 -15.98 5.41 14.63
C ALA A 28 -16.47 4.03 15.10
N ALA A 29 -17.53 3.51 14.48
CA ALA A 29 -18.16 2.21 14.77
C ALA A 29 -17.66 1.04 13.92
N SER A 30 -16.78 1.28 12.94
CA SER A 30 -16.27 0.23 12.05
C SER A 30 -14.99 -0.41 12.61
N PRO A 31 -14.71 -1.69 12.27
CA PRO A 31 -13.41 -2.28 12.58
C PRO A 31 -12.30 -1.55 11.81
N LEU A 32 -11.07 -1.63 12.34
CA LEU A 32 -9.87 -1.22 11.60
C LEU A 32 -9.74 -2.06 10.33
N VAL A 33 -9.38 -1.44 9.22
CA VAL A 33 -9.10 -2.08 7.94
C VAL A 33 -7.68 -1.73 7.54
N ALA A 34 -6.89 -2.75 7.19
CA ALA A 34 -5.56 -2.53 6.65
C ALA A 34 -5.68 -2.23 5.14
N LYS A 35 -5.03 -1.17 4.69
CA LYS A 35 -5.06 -0.68 3.31
C LYS A 35 -3.65 -0.47 2.80
N VAL A 36 -3.49 -0.66 1.50
CA VAL A 36 -2.26 -0.36 0.77
C VAL A 36 -2.49 0.89 -0.06
N TYR A 37 -1.64 1.89 0.14
CA TYR A 37 -1.59 3.08 -0.71
C TYR A 37 -0.35 3.03 -1.58
N MET A 38 -0.46 3.39 -2.84
CA MET A 38 0.69 3.67 -3.70
C MET A 38 0.92 5.17 -3.72
N TYR A 39 2.03 5.57 -3.12
CA TYR A 39 2.52 6.93 -3.16
C TYR A 39 3.48 7.10 -4.33
N ASP A 40 3.13 7.96 -5.28
CA ASP A 40 4.03 8.35 -6.36
C ASP A 40 4.97 9.46 -5.86
N ARG A 41 6.28 9.19 -5.92
CA ARG A 41 7.31 10.14 -5.51
C ARG A 41 7.44 11.33 -6.47
N VAL A 42 7.02 11.16 -7.72
CA VAL A 42 7.16 12.17 -8.77
C VAL A 42 6.07 13.24 -8.64
N SER A 43 4.80 12.82 -8.59
CA SER A 43 3.66 13.75 -8.40
C SER A 43 3.42 14.12 -6.94
N GLY A 44 3.88 13.30 -5.99
CA GLY A 44 3.57 13.45 -4.57
C GLY A 44 2.14 13.02 -4.20
N GLU A 45 1.42 12.32 -5.08
CA GLU A 45 0.08 11.82 -4.82
C GLU A 45 0.09 10.41 -4.21
N ALA A 46 -0.90 10.13 -3.35
CA ALA A 46 -1.17 8.78 -2.85
C ALA A 46 -2.51 8.26 -3.40
N ALA A 47 -2.48 7.15 -4.13
CA ALA A 47 -3.67 6.44 -4.59
C ALA A 47 -3.93 5.22 -3.72
N LEU A 48 -5.19 4.99 -3.33
CA LEU A 48 -5.59 3.74 -2.68
C LEU A 48 -5.45 2.61 -3.71
N SER A 49 -4.63 1.62 -3.40
CA SER A 49 -4.44 0.46 -4.26
C SER A 49 -5.51 -0.60 -3.97
N VAL A 50 -5.45 -1.24 -2.81
CA VAL A 50 -6.38 -2.32 -2.43
C VAL A 50 -6.54 -2.42 -0.90
N PRO A 51 -7.73 -2.77 -0.39
CA PRO A 51 -7.89 -3.21 0.99
C PRO A 51 -7.27 -4.60 1.17
N LEU A 52 -6.55 -4.82 2.27
CA LEU A 52 -6.03 -6.13 2.63
C LEU A 52 -7.15 -7.00 3.22
N PRO A 53 -7.12 -8.32 3.00
CA PRO A 53 -8.16 -9.24 3.46
C PRO A 53 -8.22 -9.37 5.00
N PHE A 54 -7.14 -9.00 5.70
CA PHE A 54 -7.08 -9.00 7.16
C PHE A 54 -6.70 -7.63 7.70
N SER A 55 -7.23 -7.31 8.88
CA SER A 55 -7.03 -6.03 9.57
C SER A 55 -5.81 -5.99 10.48
N ASP A 56 -5.01 -7.05 10.48
CA ASP A 56 -3.77 -7.18 11.25
C ASP A 56 -2.71 -6.16 10.81
N ILE A 57 -1.74 -5.90 11.69
CA ILE A 57 -0.62 -5.00 11.41
C ILE A 57 0.31 -5.65 10.38
N VAL A 58 0.66 -4.88 9.35
CA VAL A 58 1.72 -5.26 8.41
C VAL A 58 3.05 -5.00 9.07
N THR A 59 3.86 -6.04 9.22
CA THR A 59 5.19 -5.96 9.87
C THR A 59 6.31 -5.90 8.84
N SER A 60 6.09 -6.47 7.66
CA SER A 60 7.03 -6.46 6.56
C SER A 60 6.29 -6.66 5.25
N ALA A 61 6.84 -6.15 4.17
CA ALA A 61 6.37 -6.45 2.83
C ALA A 61 7.54 -6.38 1.84
N SER A 62 7.42 -7.12 0.74
CA SER A 62 8.44 -7.20 -0.30
C SER A 62 7.80 -7.46 -1.65
N MET A 63 8.31 -6.79 -2.69
CA MET A 63 7.85 -7.04 -4.05
C MET A 63 8.41 -8.34 -4.58
N LEU A 64 7.54 -9.19 -5.10
CA LEU A 64 7.93 -10.39 -5.85
C LEU A 64 8.12 -10.05 -7.34
N ASN A 65 7.30 -9.14 -7.84
CA ASN A 65 7.36 -8.56 -9.18
C ASN A 65 6.59 -7.23 -9.17
N PRO A 66 6.59 -6.41 -10.25
CA PRO A 66 5.98 -5.09 -10.24
C PRO A 66 4.50 -5.04 -9.84
N THR A 67 3.73 -6.10 -10.04
CA THR A 67 2.29 -6.13 -9.73
C THR A 67 1.93 -7.10 -8.60
N THR A 68 2.92 -7.70 -7.93
CA THR A 68 2.68 -8.71 -6.89
C THR A 68 3.60 -8.50 -5.70
N MET A 69 3.00 -8.44 -4.53
CA MET A 69 3.71 -8.21 -3.27
C MET A 69 3.46 -9.32 -2.26
N LEU A 70 4.52 -9.71 -1.56
CA LEU A 70 4.43 -10.51 -0.36
C LEU A 70 4.25 -9.59 0.84
N VAL A 71 3.20 -9.79 1.64
CA VAL A 71 2.89 -8.98 2.81
C VAL A 71 2.81 -9.87 4.04
N VAL A 72 3.59 -9.56 5.06
CA VAL A 72 3.56 -10.24 6.35
C VAL A 72 2.64 -9.47 7.29
N GLN A 73 1.54 -10.11 7.70
CA GLN A 73 0.55 -9.58 8.62
C GLN A 73 0.46 -10.46 9.87
N GLY A 74 0.96 -9.96 11.00
CA GLY A 74 1.03 -10.75 12.24
C GLY A 74 1.81 -12.06 12.05
N GLN A 75 1.12 -13.20 12.09
CA GLN A 75 1.69 -14.54 11.83
C GLN A 75 1.37 -15.09 10.44
N ARG A 76 0.76 -14.29 9.55
CA ARG A 76 0.34 -14.69 8.21
C ARG A 76 1.22 -14.06 7.16
N VAL A 77 1.37 -14.75 6.04
CA VAL A 77 1.98 -14.24 4.83
C VAL A 77 0.93 -14.22 3.73
N LEU A 78 0.81 -13.10 3.04
CA LEU A 78 -0.18 -12.87 2.00
C LEU A 78 0.53 -12.53 0.69
N VAL A 79 -0.05 -12.98 -0.40
CA VAL A 79 0.32 -12.54 -1.74
C VAL A 79 -0.76 -11.57 -2.20
N VAL A 80 -0.39 -10.32 -2.43
CA VAL A 80 -1.27 -9.23 -2.81
C VAL A 80 -0.97 -8.85 -4.25
N ALA A 81 -1.96 -8.95 -5.12
CA ALA A 81 -1.87 -8.41 -6.46
C ALA A 81 -2.21 -6.91 -6.42
N LEU A 82 -1.31 -6.09 -6.96
CA LEU A 82 -1.53 -4.67 -7.20
C LEU A 82 -2.19 -4.51 -8.57
N ASP A 83 -3.12 -3.57 -8.68
CA ASP A 83 -3.75 -3.24 -9.96
C ASP A 83 -2.69 -2.70 -10.95
N PRO A 84 -2.47 -3.36 -12.10
CA PRO A 84 -1.51 -2.91 -13.12
C PRO A 84 -1.80 -1.49 -13.63
N ALA A 85 -3.06 -1.04 -13.61
CA ALA A 85 -3.44 0.30 -14.04
C ALA A 85 -2.79 1.40 -13.17
N LEU A 86 -2.42 1.09 -11.94
CA LEU A 86 -1.69 2.02 -11.06
C LEU A 86 -0.30 2.35 -11.62
N PHE A 87 0.29 1.44 -12.38
CA PHE A 87 1.59 1.61 -13.04
C PHE A 87 1.46 2.22 -14.45
N GLN A 88 0.28 2.10 -15.09
CA GLN A 88 0.03 2.65 -16.42
C GLN A 88 -0.06 4.17 -16.47
N ARG A 89 -0.21 4.86 -15.33
CA ARG A 89 -0.18 6.33 -15.24
C ARG A 89 1.09 6.98 -15.80
N PHE A 90 2.12 6.20 -16.14
CA PHE A 90 3.41 6.66 -16.68
C PHE A 90 3.80 6.00 -18.01
N SER A 91 2.95 5.16 -18.61
CA SER A 91 3.23 4.63 -19.95
C SER A 91 2.97 5.65 -21.07
N ASP A 92 2.44 6.83 -20.74
CA ASP A 92 2.20 7.96 -21.67
C ASP A 92 3.26 9.07 -21.55
N ALA A 93 4.45 8.76 -21.02
CA ALA A 93 5.59 9.67 -21.07
C ALA A 93 6.51 9.28 -22.24
N ASP A 94 6.12 9.69 -23.45
CA ASP A 94 7.00 9.83 -24.63
C ASP A 94 7.35 11.32 -24.85
#